data_AF-A0A160TE32-F1
#
_entry.id   AF-A0A160TE32-F1
#
_cell.length_a   1.000
_cell.length_b   1.000
_cell.length_c   1.000
_cell.angle_alpha   90.00
_cell.angle_beta   90.00
_cell.angle_gamma   90.00
#
_symmetry.space_group_name_H-M   'P 1'
#
loop_
_entity.id
_entity.type
_entity.pdbx_description
1 polymer ?
#
loop_
_entity_poly.entity_id
_entity_poly.type
_entity_poly.pdbx_seq_one_letter_code
_entity_poly.pdbx_strand_id
1 'polypeptide(L)'
;MKAIVLPLLCALSFSAQVFAEDKIYELEFETDSNWSSIEIRDDAVFVNAPAGSSQSISAKDGLRAYTISPKKIYLRSRTRGLVNMNVFVKSANNVLGLTICKGSPSSYSWIKSDQSKQKNDLKEKDNCEQAALVLNLF
;
A
#
# COMPACT_ATOMS: atom_id res chain seq x y z
N MET A 1 41.51 -29.75 -48.12
CA MET A 1 41.15 -28.66 -47.18
C MET A 1 39.81 -29.04 -46.56
N LYS A 2 39.78 -29.43 -45.28
CA LYS A 2 38.55 -29.90 -44.59
C LYS A 2 37.88 -28.69 -43.94
N ALA A 3 36.72 -28.29 -44.44
CA ALA A 3 35.89 -27.27 -43.79
C ALA A 3 35.09 -27.92 -42.66
N ILE A 4 35.39 -27.52 -41.43
CA ILE A 4 34.62 -27.89 -40.24
C ILE A 4 33.48 -26.86 -40.13
N VAL A 5 32.25 -27.31 -40.36
CA VAL A 5 31.04 -26.49 -40.15
C VAL A 5 30.58 -26.73 -38.72
N LEU A 6 30.74 -25.73 -37.85
CA LEU A 6 30.15 -25.70 -36.50
C LEU A 6 28.69 -25.22 -36.60
N PRO A 7 27.69 -25.93 -36.06
CA PRO A 7 26.35 -25.40 -35.95
C PRO A 7 26.27 -24.46 -34.73
N LEU A 8 25.96 -23.19 -34.98
CA LEU A 8 25.67 -22.18 -33.97
C LEU A 8 24.29 -22.47 -33.36
N LEU A 9 24.27 -23.12 -32.19
CA LEU A 9 23.06 -23.37 -31.43
C LEU A 9 22.59 -22.05 -30.77
N CYS A 10 21.62 -21.37 -31.39
CA CYS A 10 20.90 -20.26 -30.77
C CYS A 10 19.99 -20.80 -29.66
N ALA A 11 20.48 -20.81 -28.42
CA ALA A 11 19.64 -21.02 -27.25
C ALA A 11 18.78 -19.77 -27.04
N LEU A 12 17.52 -19.83 -27.47
CA LEU A 12 16.47 -18.91 -27.04
C LEU A 12 16.19 -19.18 -25.56
N SER A 13 16.87 -18.45 -24.68
CA SER A 13 16.53 -18.36 -23.26
C SER A 13 15.17 -17.65 -23.15
N PHE A 14 14.10 -18.44 -23.17
CA PHE A 14 12.77 -17.98 -22.79
C PHE A 14 12.77 -17.79 -21.28
N SER A 15 13.04 -16.57 -20.82
CA SER A 15 12.86 -16.17 -19.44
C SER A 15 11.39 -16.30 -19.10
N ALA A 16 10.98 -17.41 -18.48
CA ALA A 16 9.66 -17.54 -17.91
C ALA A 16 9.52 -16.49 -16.80
N GLN A 17 8.88 -15.36 -17.10
CA GLN A 17 8.46 -14.40 -16.09
C GLN A 17 7.39 -15.09 -15.25
N VAL A 18 7.79 -15.58 -14.08
CA VAL A 18 6.86 -16.03 -13.04
C VAL A 18 6.11 -14.78 -12.58
N PHE A 19 4.93 -14.55 -13.14
CA PHE A 19 4.00 -13.58 -12.59
C PHE A 19 3.58 -14.11 -11.22
N ALA A 20 4.04 -13.43 -10.17
CA ALA A 20 3.55 -13.69 -8.82
C ALA A 20 2.03 -13.51 -8.83
N GLU A 21 1.31 -14.53 -8.37
CA GLU A 21 -0.14 -14.49 -8.26
C GLU A 21 -0.54 -13.32 -7.36
N ASP A 22 -1.44 -12.46 -7.83
CA ASP A 22 -1.90 -11.31 -7.07
C ASP A 22 -2.53 -11.77 -5.75
N LYS A 23 -2.00 -11.28 -4.63
CA LYS A 23 -2.54 -11.56 -3.30
C LYS A 23 -3.30 -10.34 -2.77
N ILE A 24 -4.33 -10.61 -1.98
CA ILE A 24 -5.09 -9.58 -1.26
C ILE A 24 -4.58 -9.55 0.17
N TYR A 25 -4.15 -8.37 0.61
CA TYR A 25 -3.63 -8.10 1.95
C TYR A 25 -4.58 -7.17 2.69
N GLU A 26 -4.82 -7.45 3.97
CA GLU A 26 -5.50 -6.53 4.88
C GLU A 26 -4.48 -5.61 5.54
N LEU A 27 -4.76 -4.31 5.52
CA LEU A 27 -3.94 -3.29 6.14
C LEU A 27 -4.78 -2.50 7.15
N GLU A 28 -4.20 -2.22 8.31
CA GLU A 28 -4.74 -1.30 9.30
C GLU A 28 -4.14 0.09 9.09
N PHE A 29 -4.98 1.09 8.87
CA PHE A 29 -4.61 2.50 8.83
C PHE A 29 -5.14 3.23 10.07
N GLU A 30 -4.25 3.96 10.74
CA GLU A 30 -4.55 4.73 11.93
C GLU A 30 -4.01 6.15 11.80
N THR A 31 -4.80 7.16 12.14
CA THR A 31 -4.35 8.56 12.16
C THR A 31 -5.09 9.35 13.22
N ASP A 32 -4.45 10.38 13.78
CA ASP A 32 -5.15 11.40 14.56
C ASP A 32 -5.45 12.68 13.75
N SER A 33 -5.07 12.71 12.47
CA SER A 33 -5.24 13.90 11.63
C SER A 33 -6.71 14.11 11.28
N ASN A 34 -7.12 15.38 11.18
CA ASN A 34 -8.45 15.73 10.71
C ASN A 34 -8.63 15.58 9.19
N TRP A 35 -7.51 15.48 8.47
CA TRP A 35 -7.42 15.22 7.05
C TRP A 35 -6.24 14.31 6.78
N SER A 36 -6.47 13.23 6.05
CA SER A 36 -5.41 12.32 5.61
C SER A 36 -5.71 11.76 4.23
N SER A 37 -4.66 11.39 3.49
CA SER A 37 -4.81 10.57 2.28
C SER A 37 -3.73 9.51 2.19
N ILE A 38 -4.08 8.37 1.61
CA ILE A 38 -3.16 7.26 1.36
C ILE A 38 -3.21 6.99 -0.14
N GLU A 39 -2.07 7.08 -0.80
CA GLU A 39 -1.92 6.69 -2.20
C GLU A 39 -1.05 5.46 -2.28
N ILE A 40 -1.45 4.48 -3.08
CA ILE A 40 -0.63 3.30 -3.39
C ILE A 40 -0.02 3.47 -4.78
N ARG A 41 1.24 3.10 -4.89
CA ARG A 41 2.04 3.22 -6.12
C ARG A 41 2.06 1.88 -6.86
N ASP A 42 2.83 1.84 -7.95
CA ASP A 42 3.12 0.63 -8.71
C ASP A 42 1.85 -0.06 -9.26
N ASP A 43 1.83 -1.39 -9.26
CA ASP A 43 0.74 -2.24 -9.74
C ASP A 43 -0.34 -2.51 -8.68
N ALA A 44 -0.09 -2.17 -7.42
CA ALA A 44 -1.02 -2.42 -6.32
C ALA A 44 -2.31 -1.60 -6.43
N VAL A 45 -3.47 -2.18 -6.08
CA VAL A 45 -4.77 -1.49 -6.09
C VAL A 45 -5.57 -1.73 -4.81
N PHE A 46 -6.27 -0.71 -4.33
CA PHE A 46 -7.26 -0.86 -3.27
C PHE A 46 -8.46 -1.63 -3.81
N VAL A 47 -8.90 -2.62 -3.06
CA VAL A 47 -10.04 -3.48 -3.42
C VAL A 47 -11.05 -3.53 -2.29
N ASN A 48 -12.24 -4.02 -2.59
CA ASN A 48 -13.24 -4.30 -1.57
C ASN A 48 -12.79 -5.46 -0.69
N ALA A 49 -13.35 -5.55 0.51
CA ALA A 49 -13.13 -6.68 1.40
C ALA A 49 -13.46 -8.01 0.70
N PRO A 50 -12.60 -9.04 0.80
CA PRO A 50 -12.90 -10.37 0.30
C PRO A 50 -14.05 -11.01 1.09
N ALA A 51 -14.63 -12.09 0.53
CA ALA A 51 -15.72 -12.80 1.18
C ALA A 51 -15.28 -13.33 2.56
N GLY A 52 -16.08 -13.07 3.60
CA GLY A 52 -15.77 -13.45 4.99
C GLY A 52 -14.99 -12.39 5.77
N SER A 53 -14.51 -11.33 5.12
CA SER A 53 -13.89 -10.16 5.76
C SER A 53 -14.83 -8.95 5.70
N SER A 54 -14.58 -7.96 6.56
CA SER A 54 -15.38 -6.73 6.62
C SER A 54 -14.47 -5.51 6.53
N GLN A 55 -14.85 -4.53 5.73
CA GLN A 55 -14.20 -3.22 5.74
C GLN A 55 -14.90 -2.30 6.75
N SER A 56 -14.12 -1.67 7.62
CA SER A 56 -14.61 -0.84 8.72
C SER A 56 -13.82 0.45 8.81
N ILE A 57 -14.50 1.48 9.30
CA ILE A 57 -13.89 2.76 9.64
C ILE A 57 -14.53 3.29 10.91
N SER A 58 -13.70 3.74 11.84
CA SER A 58 -14.10 4.35 13.09
C SER A 58 -13.42 5.69 13.24
N ALA A 59 -14.12 6.66 13.80
CA ALA A 59 -13.59 8.00 14.06
C ALA A 59 -14.22 8.53 15.34
N LYS A 60 -13.39 8.98 16.29
CA LYS A 60 -13.83 9.45 17.61
C LYS A 60 -15.01 10.43 17.55
N ASP A 61 -14.92 11.43 16.68
CA ASP A 61 -15.91 12.51 16.55
C ASP A 61 -16.68 12.43 15.21
N GLY A 62 -16.59 11.29 14.53
CA GLY A 62 -17.23 11.04 13.24
C GLY A 62 -16.47 11.58 12.02
N LEU A 63 -16.83 11.05 10.85
CA LEU A 63 -16.28 11.44 9.55
C LEU A 63 -17.12 12.56 8.92
N ARG A 64 -16.46 13.52 8.27
CA ARG A 64 -17.11 14.46 7.33
C ARG A 64 -17.22 13.85 5.95
N ALA A 65 -16.17 13.17 5.49
CA ALA A 65 -16.11 12.54 4.19
C ALA A 65 -15.06 11.42 4.19
N TYR A 66 -15.30 10.38 3.40
CA TYR A 66 -14.28 9.42 3.02
C TYR A 66 -14.51 8.96 1.58
N THR A 67 -13.44 8.58 0.89
CA THR A 67 -13.52 8.00 -0.45
C THR A 67 -12.40 7.00 -0.61
N ILE A 68 -12.73 5.84 -1.16
CA ILE A 68 -11.78 4.78 -1.50
C ILE A 68 -11.85 4.61 -3.02
N SER A 69 -10.73 4.87 -3.68
CA SER A 69 -10.54 4.63 -5.11
C SER A 69 -9.39 3.65 -5.29
N PRO A 70 -9.26 2.99 -6.47
CA PRO A 70 -8.23 1.97 -6.67
C PRO A 70 -6.80 2.41 -6.37
N LYS A 71 -6.48 3.71 -6.42
CA LYS A 71 -5.12 4.21 -6.15
C LYS A 71 -5.03 5.16 -4.95
N LYS A 72 -6.15 5.64 -4.43
CA LYS A 72 -6.16 6.68 -3.40
C LYS A 72 -7.32 6.53 -2.44
N ILE A 73 -7.01 6.67 -1.17
CA ILE A 73 -7.96 6.86 -0.08
C ILE A 73 -7.87 8.30 0.38
N TYR A 74 -9.03 8.92 0.56
CA TYR A 74 -9.18 10.25 1.14
C TYR A 74 -10.04 10.17 2.38
N LEU A 75 -9.59 10.80 3.47
CA LEU A 75 -10.25 10.81 4.76
C LEU A 75 -10.33 12.23 5.30
N ARG A 76 -11.52 12.61 5.78
CA ARG A 76 -11.73 13.86 6.51
C ARG A 76 -12.63 13.62 7.70
N SER A 77 -12.10 13.79 8.91
CA SER A 77 -12.89 13.73 10.15
C SER A 77 -13.37 15.12 10.56
N ARG A 78 -14.30 15.18 11.53
CA ARG A 78 -14.89 16.46 11.97
C ARG A 78 -13.90 17.36 12.69
N THR A 79 -13.03 16.74 13.47
CA THR A 79 -12.05 17.31 14.41
C THR A 79 -10.79 16.45 14.36
N ARG A 80 -9.70 16.96 14.93
CA ARG A 80 -8.51 16.13 15.18
C ARG A 80 -8.86 15.07 16.22
N GLY A 81 -8.52 13.82 15.97
CA GLY A 81 -8.86 12.70 16.84
C GLY A 81 -8.65 11.37 16.14
N LEU A 82 -8.60 10.29 16.93
CA LEU A 82 -8.30 8.95 16.43
C LEU A 82 -9.31 8.52 15.36
N VAL A 83 -8.77 8.15 14.20
CA VAL A 83 -9.44 7.47 13.10
C VAL A 83 -8.71 6.15 12.86
N ASN A 84 -9.45 5.06 12.82
CA ASN A 84 -8.94 3.73 12.51
C ASN A 84 -9.78 3.13 11.37
N MET A 85 -9.12 2.59 10.35
CA MET A 85 -9.76 1.94 9.22
C MET A 85 -8.95 0.72 8.81
N ASN A 86 -9.63 -0.35 8.42
CA ASN A 86 -8.97 -1.44 7.70
C ASN A 86 -9.25 -1.34 6.20
N VAL A 87 -8.25 -1.65 5.38
CA VAL A 87 -8.29 -1.55 3.92
C VAL A 87 -7.68 -2.78 3.29
N PHE A 88 -8.13 -3.13 2.09
CA PHE A 88 -7.63 -4.29 1.36
C PHE A 88 -6.86 -3.83 0.13
N VAL A 89 -5.67 -4.39 -0.06
CA VAL A 89 -4.80 -4.08 -1.20
C VAL A 89 -4.51 -5.36 -1.94
N LYS A 90 -4.74 -5.33 -3.25
CA LYS A 90 -4.34 -6.38 -4.19
C LYS A 90 -2.99 -6.00 -4.79
N SER A 91 -1.98 -6.87 -4.69
CA SER A 91 -0.62 -6.64 -5.19
C SER A 91 0.04 -7.96 -5.62
N ALA A 92 0.79 -7.93 -6.72
CA ALA A 92 1.71 -9.01 -7.09
C ALA A 92 3.05 -8.92 -6.31
N ASN A 93 3.36 -7.73 -5.78
CA ASN A 93 4.59 -7.43 -5.07
C ASN A 93 4.44 -7.59 -3.56
N ASN A 94 5.51 -8.06 -2.89
CA ASN A 94 5.59 -8.16 -1.43
C ASN A 94 5.96 -6.84 -0.75
N VAL A 95 6.25 -5.79 -1.52
CA VAL A 95 6.53 -4.44 -1.01
C VAL A 95 5.53 -3.49 -1.62
N LEU A 96 4.84 -2.73 -0.77
CA LEU A 96 3.84 -1.76 -1.16
C LEU A 96 4.43 -0.35 -1.08
N GLY A 97 4.58 0.29 -2.23
CA GLY A 97 4.88 1.72 -2.29
C GLY A 97 3.65 2.55 -1.91
N LEU A 98 3.84 3.47 -0.97
CA LEU A 98 2.78 4.28 -0.39
C LEU A 98 3.17 5.76 -0.40
N THR A 99 2.16 6.63 -0.40
CA THR A 99 2.30 8.04 -0.07
C THR A 99 1.21 8.42 0.91
N ILE A 100 1.60 8.85 2.11
CA ILE A 100 0.68 9.15 3.20
C ILE A 100 0.73 10.66 3.45
N CYS A 101 -0.39 11.34 3.27
CA CYS A 101 -0.53 12.74 3.59
C CYS A 101 -1.36 12.97 4.85
N LYS A 102 -1.03 14.03 5.59
CA LYS A 102 -1.65 14.43 6.85
C LYS A 102 -1.84 15.95 6.91
N GLY A 103 -2.88 16.40 7.63
CA GLY A 103 -3.32 17.80 7.63
C GLY A 103 -2.54 18.72 8.55
N SER A 104 -1.69 18.15 9.40
CA SER A 104 -0.87 18.90 10.32
C SER A 104 0.49 18.23 10.54
N PRO A 105 1.59 19.00 10.61
CA PRO A 105 2.88 18.48 11.01
C PRO A 105 2.86 17.78 12.37
N SER A 106 1.98 18.19 13.29
CA SER A 106 1.85 17.59 14.63
C SER A 106 0.97 16.35 14.69
N SER A 107 0.31 15.97 13.59
CA SER A 107 -0.48 14.74 13.50
C SER A 107 0.38 13.53 13.10
N TYR A 108 -0.10 12.34 13.40
CA TYR A 108 0.50 11.07 13.00
C TYR A 108 -0.40 10.31 12.03
N SER A 109 0.20 9.42 11.25
CA SER A 109 -0.49 8.45 10.42
C SER A 109 0.36 7.19 10.35
N TRP A 110 -0.24 6.03 10.61
CA TRP A 110 0.41 4.74 10.64
C TRP A 110 -0.35 3.79 9.72
N ILE A 111 0.39 2.93 9.02
CA ILE A 111 -0.16 1.83 8.26
C ILE A 111 0.57 0.55 8.62
N LYS A 112 -0.19 -0.51 8.83
CA LYS A 112 0.33 -1.80 9.26
C LYS A 112 -0.30 -2.90 8.43
N SER A 113 0.47 -3.92 8.11
CA SER A 113 -0.04 -5.25 7.80
C SER A 113 0.13 -6.13 9.05
N ASP A 114 -0.46 -7.32 9.05
CA ASP A 114 -0.25 -8.31 10.13
C ASP A 114 1.24 -8.60 10.41
N GLN A 115 2.11 -8.41 9.41
CA GLN A 115 3.53 -8.78 9.43
C GLN A 115 4.49 -7.58 9.48
N SER A 116 3.99 -6.35 9.29
CA SER A 116 4.86 -5.17 9.23
C SER A 116 4.14 -3.92 9.70
N LYS A 117 4.86 -3.10 10.46
CA LYS A 117 4.39 -1.80 10.92
C LYS A 117 5.29 -0.73 10.34
N GLN A 118 4.76 0.11 9.47
CA GLN A 118 5.44 1.34 9.14
C GLN A 118 5.08 2.39 10.18
N LYS A 119 6.08 2.82 10.95
CA LYS A 119 5.98 3.97 11.83
C LYS A 119 6.51 5.19 11.09
N ASN A 120 5.66 6.21 10.96
CA ASN A 120 6.09 7.55 10.56
C ASN A 120 6.85 8.17 11.74
N ASP A 121 8.16 8.37 11.58
CA ASP A 121 9.05 8.83 12.65
C ASP A 121 10.08 9.82 12.08
N LEU A 122 9.66 11.01 11.62
CA LEU A 122 10.60 12.06 11.21
C LEU A 122 10.24 13.47 11.68
N LYS A 123 11.32 14.23 11.93
CA LYS A 123 11.38 15.54 12.59
C LYS A 123 11.01 16.72 11.68
N GLU A 124 10.72 16.48 10.40
CA GLU A 124 10.43 17.50 9.40
C GLU A 124 8.94 17.57 9.04
N LYS A 125 8.48 18.79 8.76
CA LYS A 125 7.07 19.19 8.67
C LYS A 125 6.40 18.78 7.35
N ASP A 126 6.80 17.68 6.73
CA ASP A 126 6.24 17.31 5.44
C ASP A 126 4.83 16.77 5.60
N ASN A 127 3.91 17.38 4.84
CA ASN A 127 2.49 17.03 4.85
C ASN A 127 2.21 15.73 4.10
N CYS A 128 3.15 15.22 3.30
CA CYS A 128 3.04 14.00 2.52
C CYS A 128 4.36 13.23 2.55
N GLU A 129 4.33 11.98 2.98
CA GLU A 129 5.51 11.12 3.11
C GLU A 129 5.43 9.94 2.15
N GLN A 130 6.55 9.63 1.50
CA GLN A 130 6.70 8.37 0.77
C GLN A 130 7.14 7.25 1.69
N ALA A 131 6.51 6.10 1.48
CA ALA A 131 6.40 5.04 2.44
C ALA A 131 6.57 3.70 1.71
N ALA A 132 7.19 2.72 2.34
CA ALA A 132 7.30 1.37 1.80
C ALA A 132 6.91 0.38 2.89
N LEU A 133 5.86 -0.40 2.64
CA LEU A 133 5.35 -1.40 3.58
C LEU A 133 5.65 -2.79 3.04
N VAL A 134 6.36 -3.61 3.82
CA VAL A 134 6.59 -5.00 3.45
C VAL A 134 5.36 -5.83 3.85
N LEU A 135 4.69 -6.42 2.87
CA LEU A 135 3.43 -7.16 3.05
C LEU A 135 3.67 -8.59 3.55
N ASN A 136 4.81 -9.17 3.20
CA ASN A 136 5.28 -10.48 3.69
C ASN A 136 6.81 -10.51 3.65
N LEU A 137 7.45 -10.76 4.80
CA LEU A 137 8.82 -11.27 4.84
C LEU A 137 8.65 -12.78 4.98
N PHE A 138 9.13 -13.55 4.00
CA PHE A 138 9.11 -15.00 4.03
C PHE A 138 9.70 -15.55 5.34
#